data_AF-A0A2S9FSQ5-F1
#
_entry.id   AF-A0A2S9FSQ5-F1
#
_cell.length_a   1.000
_cell.length_b   1.000
_cell.length_c   1.000
_cell.angle_alpha   90.00
_cell.angle_beta   90.00
_cell.angle_gamma   90.00
#
_symmetry.space_group_name_H-M   'P 1'
#
loop_
_entity.id
_entity.type
_entity.pdbx_description
1 polymer ?
#
loop_
_entity_poly.entity_id
_entity_poly.type
_entity_poly.pdbx_seq_one_letter_code
_entity_poly.pdbx_strand_id
1 'polypeptide(L)'
;VKGRNGVAVLSRTPFEEIRIGCGAEEFASHGRYVEVDTAGVTVASVYFPTGEAETDRQLEKERFMAAVGARMAVLLGQGRDAVLCGDWNIA
;
A
#
# COMPACT_ATOMS: atom_id res chain seq x y z
N VAL A 1 0.52 -2.67 -16.54
CA VAL A 1 0.76 -1.75 -17.70
C VAL A 1 1.13 -0.38 -17.16
N LYS A 2 2.30 0.16 -17.50
CA LYS A 2 2.67 1.54 -17.10
C LYS A 2 1.57 2.50 -17.57
N GLY A 3 1.05 3.35 -16.68
CA GLY A 3 -0.03 4.30 -16.97
C GLY A 3 -1.44 3.91 -16.50
N ARG A 4 -1.64 2.75 -15.86
CA ARG A 4 -2.93 2.38 -15.24
C ARG A 4 -2.99 2.61 -13.72
N ASN A 5 -1.83 2.73 -13.10
CA ASN A 5 -1.64 2.72 -11.67
C ASN A 5 -0.33 3.43 -11.34
N GLY A 6 -0.26 3.96 -10.13
CA GLY A 6 0.86 4.71 -9.60
C GLY A 6 0.43 5.46 -8.35
N VAL A 7 1.23 5.35 -7.30
CA VAL A 7 1.04 6.06 -6.03
C VAL A 7 2.30 6.84 -5.70
N ALA A 8 2.16 7.90 -4.91
CA ALA A 8 3.27 8.73 -4.49
C ALA A 8 3.00 9.29 -3.09
N VAL A 9 4.09 9.56 -2.37
CA VAL A 9 4.06 10.39 -1.17
C VAL A 9 4.88 11.64 -1.47
N LEU A 10 4.30 12.81 -1.19
CA LEU A 10 4.98 14.10 -1.24
C LEU A 10 5.03 14.66 0.17
N SER A 11 6.19 15.12 0.60
CA SER A 11 6.37 15.72 1.92
C SER A 11 7.24 16.96 1.83
N ARG A 12 6.96 17.93 2.71
CA ARG A 12 7.85 19.07 2.96
C ARG A 12 9.05 18.67 3.83
N THR A 13 8.91 17.60 4.60
CA THR A 13 9.96 17.04 5.44
C THR A 13 10.69 15.96 4.64
N PRO A 14 12.03 15.83 4.78
CA PRO A 14 12.77 14.74 4.16
C PRO A 14 12.23 13.36 4.55
N PHE A 15 12.47 12.39 3.68
CA PHE A 15 12.22 10.98 3.96
C PHE A 15 13.44 10.39 4.67
N GLU A 16 13.19 9.60 5.71
CA GLU A 16 14.23 8.84 6.42
C GLU A 16 14.43 7.47 5.78
N GLU A 17 13.33 6.80 5.45
CA GLU A 17 13.33 5.51 4.77
C GLU A 17 12.18 5.46 3.76
N ILE A 18 12.39 4.76 2.65
CA ILE A 18 11.41 4.59 1.56
C ILE A 18 11.30 3.09 1.28
N ARG A 19 10.08 2.57 1.23
CA ARG A 19 9.81 1.16 0.93
C ARG A 19 8.75 1.07 -0.15
N ILE A 20 9.03 0.29 -1.18
CA ILE A 20 8.15 0.09 -2.34
C ILE A 20 7.51 -1.29 -2.24
N GLY A 21 6.19 -1.34 -2.41
CA GLY A 21 5.41 -2.57 -2.26
C GLY A 21 5.05 -2.89 -0.80
N CYS A 22 4.02 -3.72 -0.62
CA CYS A 22 3.52 -4.13 0.70
C CYS A 22 4.22 -5.39 1.27
N GLY A 23 5.35 -5.80 0.68
CA GLY A 23 6.12 -6.98 1.11
C GLY A 23 5.70 -8.31 0.47
N ALA A 24 4.69 -8.32 -0.40
CA ALA A 24 4.31 -9.48 -1.20
C ALA A 24 4.86 -9.39 -2.63
N GLU A 25 5.63 -10.41 -3.04
CA GLU A 25 6.30 -10.46 -4.35
C GLU A 25 5.31 -10.37 -5.52
N GLU A 26 4.12 -10.98 -5.39
CA GLU A 26 3.04 -10.92 -6.40
C GLU A 26 2.71 -9.47 -6.81
N PHE A 27 2.86 -8.51 -5.89
CA PHE A 27 2.45 -7.12 -6.10
C PHE A 27 3.61 -6.13 -6.19
N ALA A 28 4.86 -6.59 -6.14
CA ALA A 28 6.04 -5.74 -6.09
C ALA A 28 6.12 -4.75 -7.27
N SER A 29 5.75 -5.21 -8.48
CA SER A 29 5.76 -4.39 -9.70
C SER A 29 4.41 -3.72 -10.00
N HIS A 30 3.41 -3.83 -9.12
CA HIS A 30 2.08 -3.26 -9.37
C HIS A 30 2.04 -1.75 -9.14
N GLY A 31 3.01 -1.12 -8.45
CA GLY A 31 2.98 0.33 -8.23
C GLY A 31 1.72 0.81 -7.50
N ARG A 32 1.17 -0.03 -6.61
CA ARG A 32 -0.05 0.21 -5.82
C ARG A 32 0.23 0.50 -4.35
N TYR A 33 1.49 0.47 -3.94
CA TYR A 33 1.89 0.71 -2.56
C TYR A 33 3.28 1.34 -2.51
N VAL A 34 3.40 2.43 -1.78
CA VAL A 34 4.67 3.00 -1.33
C VAL A 34 4.48 3.51 0.09
N GLU A 35 5.48 3.35 0.92
CA GLU A 35 5.50 3.97 2.24
C GLU A 35 6.83 4.66 2.50
N VAL A 36 6.77 5.68 3.36
CA VAL A 36 7.93 6.44 3.78
C VAL A 36 7.88 6.69 5.27
N ASP A 37 9.05 6.74 5.90
CA ASP A 37 9.19 7.30 7.23
C ASP A 37 9.52 8.78 7.09
N THR A 38 8.73 9.64 7.75
CA THR A 38 8.93 11.09 7.71
C THR A 38 8.35 11.72 8.97
N ALA A 39 9.06 12.69 9.56
CA ALA A 39 8.60 13.39 10.76
C ALA A 39 8.18 12.47 11.93
N GLY A 40 8.87 11.34 12.10
CA GLY A 40 8.57 10.38 13.17
C GLY A 40 7.32 9.49 12.97
N VAL A 41 6.65 9.58 11.82
CA VAL A 41 5.49 8.75 11.45
C VAL A 41 5.78 7.97 10.16
N THR A 42 5.22 6.77 10.05
CA THR A 42 5.21 6.03 8.78
C THR A 42 3.96 6.39 7.98
N VAL A 43 4.13 6.92 6.76
CA VAL A 43 3.05 7.32 5.87
C VAL A 43 3.07 6.42 4.63
N ALA A 44 1.99 5.68 4.41
CA ALA A 44 1.81 4.87 3.21
C ALA A 44 0.77 5.48 2.27
N SER A 45 1.04 5.41 0.97
CA SER A 45 0.08 5.66 -0.10
C SER A 45 -0.26 4.33 -0.78
N VAL A 46 -1.54 3.98 -0.79
CA VAL A 46 -2.06 2.72 -1.33
C VAL A 46 -3.19 2.95 -2.33
N TYR A 47 -3.23 2.15 -3.39
CA TYR A 47 -4.31 2.12 -4.37
C TYR A 47 -4.76 0.69 -4.61
N PHE A 48 -5.84 0.28 -3.95
CA PHE A 48 -6.35 -1.09 -4.04
C PHE A 48 -6.88 -1.37 -5.46
N PRO A 49 -6.70 -2.60 -5.99
CA PRO A 49 -7.36 -3.01 -7.23
C PRO A 49 -8.87 -2.88 -7.12
N THR A 50 -9.52 -2.44 -8.21
CA THR A 50 -10.97 -2.57 -8.35
C THR A 50 -11.31 -4.05 -8.55
N GLY A 51 -12.18 -4.57 -7.69
CA GLY A 51 -12.70 -5.93 -7.78
C GLY A 51 -13.97 -5.99 -8.62
N GLU A 52 -14.34 -7.20 -9.05
CA GLU A 52 -15.58 -7.47 -9.76
C GLU A 52 -16.07 -8.85 -9.33
N ALA A 53 -17.27 -8.92 -8.75
CA ALA A 53 -17.78 -10.12 -8.08
C ALA A 53 -17.72 -11.36 -8.98
N GLU A 54 -17.33 -12.50 -8.40
CA GLU A 54 -17.23 -13.79 -9.10
C GLU A 54 -16.20 -13.80 -10.26
N THR A 55 -15.24 -12.87 -10.27
CA THR A 55 -14.15 -12.84 -11.25
C THR A 55 -12.76 -12.92 -10.60
N ASP A 56 -11.75 -13.22 -11.42
CA ASP A 56 -10.34 -13.20 -10.99
C ASP A 56 -9.88 -11.83 -10.45
N ARG A 57 -10.56 -10.73 -10.83
CA ARG A 57 -10.25 -9.39 -10.32
C ARG A 57 -10.59 -9.26 -8.85
N GLN A 58 -11.69 -9.86 -8.42
CA GLN A 58 -12.05 -9.89 -7.00
C GLN A 58 -11.06 -10.77 -6.21
N LEU A 59 -10.65 -11.91 -6.77
CA LEU A 59 -9.66 -12.78 -6.14
C LEU A 59 -8.28 -12.09 -6.02
N GLU A 60 -7.84 -11.34 -7.05
CA GLU A 60 -6.62 -10.53 -6.98
C GLU A 60 -6.74 -9.43 -5.91
N LYS A 61 -7.88 -8.72 -5.87
CA LYS A 61 -8.16 -7.71 -4.84
C LYS A 61 -8.07 -8.31 -3.44
N GLU A 62 -8.64 -9.49 -3.21
CA GLU A 62 -8.62 -10.17 -1.92
C GLU A 62 -7.19 -10.57 -1.49
N ARG A 63 -6.38 -11.10 -2.42
CA ARG A 63 -4.96 -11.36 -2.14
C ARG A 63 -4.19 -10.07 -1.83
N PHE A 64 -4.47 -8.98 -2.55
CA PHE A 64 -3.87 -7.67 -2.27
C PHE A 64 -4.28 -7.14 -0.89
N MET A 65 -5.56 -7.28 -0.50
CA MET A 65 -6.04 -6.93 0.84
C MET A 65 -5.33 -7.74 1.93
N ALA A 66 -5.15 -9.04 1.73
CA ALA A 66 -4.41 -9.88 2.67
C ALA A 66 -2.94 -9.42 2.80
N ALA A 67 -2.28 -9.11 1.68
CA ALA A 67 -0.90 -8.61 1.68
C ALA A 67 -0.75 -7.27 2.42
N VAL A 68 -1.65 -6.30 2.16
CA VAL A 68 -1.65 -5.02 2.87
C VAL A 68 -1.98 -5.21 4.35
N GLY A 69 -2.91 -6.10 4.69
CA GLY A 69 -3.24 -6.45 6.07
C GLY A 69 -2.04 -7.03 6.84
N ALA A 70 -1.25 -7.89 6.20
CA ALA A 70 0.00 -8.38 6.77
C ALA A 70 1.01 -7.26 7.01
N ARG A 71 1.14 -6.29 6.08
CA ARG A 71 1.98 -5.11 6.29
C ARG A 71 1.50 -4.25 7.45
N MET A 72 0.19 -4.02 7.58
CA MET A 72 -0.40 -3.29 8.69
C MET A 72 -0.11 -3.94 10.05
N ALA A 73 -0.16 -5.28 10.13
CA ALA A 73 0.19 -6.01 11.35
C ALA A 73 1.65 -5.77 11.77
N VAL A 74 2.58 -5.69 10.79
CA VAL A 74 3.98 -5.32 11.06
C VAL A 74 4.08 -3.90 11.61
N LEU A 75 3.40 -2.93 10.98
CA LEU A 75 3.42 -1.53 11.43
C LEU A 75 2.88 -1.37 12.86
N LEU A 76 1.77 -2.06 13.19
CA LEU A 76 1.22 -2.07 14.55
C LEU A 76 2.20 -2.62 15.59
N GLY A 77 3.02 -3.61 15.21
CA GLY A 77 4.03 -4.21 16.09
C GLY A 77 5.29 -3.34 16.31
N GLN A 78 5.50 -2.29 15.51
CA GLN A 78 6.72 -1.48 15.56
C GLN A 78 6.68 -0.34 16.60
N GLY A 79 5.53 -0.10 17.24
CA GLY A 79 5.40 0.92 18.29
C GLY A 79 5.58 2.36 17.81
N ARG A 80 5.47 2.60 16.49
CA ARG A 80 5.49 3.92 15.85
C ARG A 80 4.12 4.20 15.25
N ASP A 81 3.71 5.46 15.25
CA ASP A 81 2.51 5.88 14.56
C ASP A 81 2.62 5.62 13.05
N ALA A 82 1.53 5.13 12.48
CA ALA A 82 1.44 4.87 11.05
C ALA A 82 0.09 5.30 10.49
N VAL A 83 0.09 5.81 9.27
CA VAL A 83 -1.13 6.14 8.51
C VAL A 83 -1.05 5.55 7.11
N LEU A 84 -2.10 4.81 6.73
CA LEU A 84 -2.31 4.33 5.37
C LEU A 84 -3.36 5.22 4.69
N CYS A 85 -2.90 6.05 3.76
CA CYS A 85 -3.75 6.90 2.93
C CYS A 85 -3.96 6.24 1.57
N GLY A 86 -5.17 6.33 1.01
CA GLY A 86 -5.39 5.76 -0.29
C GLY A 86 -6.84 5.60 -0.71
N ASP A 87 -7.01 5.09 -1.92
CA ASP A 87 -8.29 4.61 -2.42
C ASP A 87 -8.39 3.09 -2.19
N TRP A 88 -9.33 2.73 -1.32
CA TRP A 88 -9.56 1.36 -0.88
C TRP A 88 -10.37 0.53 -1.89
N ASN A 89 -11.09 1.16 -2.82
CA ASN A 89 -11.98 0.48 -3.76
C ASN A 89 -12.92 -0.56 -3.10
N ILE A 90 -13.35 -0.33 -1.85
CA ILE A 90 -14.30 -1.16 -1.11
C ILE A 90 -15.59 -0.35 -0.95
N ALA A 91 -16.72 -0.94 -1.32
CA ALA A 91 -18.07 -0.40 -1.19
C ALA A 91 -18.93 -1.36 -0.36
#